data_AF-N2AL63-F1
#
_entry.id   AF-N2AL63-F1
#
_cell.length_a   1.000
_cell.length_b   1.000
_cell.length_c   1.000
_cell.angle_alpha   90.00
_cell.angle_beta   90.00
_cell.angle_gamma   90.00
#
_symmetry.space_group_name_H-M   'P 1'
#
loop_
_entity.id
_entity.type
_entity.pdbx_description
1 polymer ?
#
loop_
_entity_poly.entity_id
_entity_poly.type
_entity_poly.pdbx_seq_one_letter_code
_entity_poly.pdbx_strand_id
1 'polypeptide(L)'
;MRMMRIIKGIVKRYGRKKQFDREVQIVCSSDLFDREWYRRMYLKYENCDPAWHYAIKGWKMGNDPSPWFSTKDYLARYHDVRDAEVNPLIHYEVSGKYEFRMIKYQV
;
A
#
# COMPACT_ATOMS: atom_id res chain seq x y z
N MET A 1 -11.76 -12.68 -39.24
CA MET A 1 -12.41 -13.44 -38.15
C MET A 1 -11.39 -14.38 -37.50
N ARG A 2 -11.28 -14.36 -36.15
CA ARG A 2 -10.69 -15.33 -35.17
C ARG A 2 -9.35 -16.02 -35.54
N MET A 3 -8.31 -16.04 -34.70
CA MET A 3 -8.31 -16.27 -33.24
C MET A 3 -6.95 -15.93 -32.60
N MET A 4 -6.99 -15.14 -31.52
CA MET A 4 -5.89 -14.93 -30.56
C MET A 4 -5.52 -16.25 -29.84
N ARG A 5 -4.22 -16.59 -29.73
CA ARG A 5 -3.60 -17.42 -28.66
C ARG A 5 -2.10 -17.10 -28.60
N ILE A 6 -1.61 -16.16 -27.77
CA ILE A 6 -1.40 -16.24 -26.31
C ILE A 6 -0.51 -17.44 -25.94
N ILE A 7 0.81 -17.23 -25.81
CA ILE A 7 1.72 -17.68 -24.72
C ILE A 7 3.19 -17.39 -25.07
N LYS A 8 3.53 -16.13 -25.37
CA LYS A 8 4.92 -15.67 -25.40
C LYS A 8 5.04 -14.37 -24.62
N GLY A 9 5.51 -14.49 -23.38
CA GLY A 9 5.88 -13.37 -22.52
C GLY A 9 4.74 -12.95 -21.59
N ILE A 10 4.94 -13.17 -20.29
CA ILE A 10 4.70 -12.23 -19.16
C ILE A 10 4.98 -13.07 -17.90
N VAL A 11 6.25 -13.27 -17.57
CA VAL A 11 6.73 -13.23 -16.16
C VAL A 11 8.17 -12.73 -16.23
N LYS A 12 8.35 -11.51 -16.72
CA LYS A 12 9.68 -10.89 -16.84
C LYS A 12 10.10 -10.39 -15.45
N ARG A 13 11.09 -11.06 -14.86
CA ARG A 13 12.10 -10.56 -13.90
C ARG A 13 11.69 -9.37 -13.02
N TYR A 14 11.36 -9.64 -11.75
CA TYR A 14 11.50 -8.64 -10.68
C TYR A 14 12.84 -8.83 -9.97
N GLY A 15 13.92 -8.35 -10.60
CA GLY A 15 15.25 -8.27 -10.03
C GLY A 15 15.51 -6.88 -9.47
N ARG A 16 15.03 -6.60 -8.24
CA ARG A 16 15.50 -5.54 -7.31
C ARG A 16 14.82 -5.70 -5.94
N LYS A 17 14.77 -6.93 -5.43
CA LYS A 17 13.68 -7.42 -4.57
C LYS A 17 13.79 -7.11 -3.06
N LYS A 18 14.98 -7.08 -2.48
CA LYS A 18 15.11 -7.32 -1.02
C LYS A 18 14.44 -6.31 -0.08
N GLN A 19 14.51 -5.00 -0.35
CA GLN A 19 13.97 -3.98 0.57
C GLN A 19 12.46 -3.77 0.39
N PHE A 20 12.02 -3.69 -0.87
CA PHE A 20 10.60 -3.59 -1.19
C PHE A 20 9.82 -4.81 -0.73
N ASP A 21 10.41 -6.00 -0.78
CA ASP A 21 9.77 -7.20 -0.24
C ASP A 21 9.37 -7.03 1.23
N ARG A 22 10.21 -6.38 2.07
CA ARG A 22 9.88 -6.18 3.49
C ARG A 22 8.74 -5.19 3.70
N GLU A 23 8.76 -4.06 3.01
CA GLU A 23 7.69 -3.06 3.09
C GLU A 23 6.35 -3.63 2.60
N VAL A 24 6.39 -4.35 1.48
CA VAL A 24 5.22 -5.05 0.93
C VAL A 24 4.69 -6.10 1.91
N GLN A 25 5.57 -6.84 2.57
CA GLN A 25 5.19 -7.82 3.59
C GLN A 25 4.51 -7.15 4.78
N ILE A 26 5.05 -6.05 5.31
CA ILE A 26 4.43 -5.31 6.41
C ILE A 26 3.03 -4.84 6.02
N VAL A 27 2.88 -4.25 4.82
CA VAL A 27 1.57 -3.82 4.30
C VAL A 27 0.62 -5.01 4.17
N CYS A 28 1.08 -6.12 3.58
CA CYS A 28 0.24 -7.30 3.34
C CYS A 28 -0.17 -8.03 4.62
N SER A 29 0.65 -7.96 5.68
CA SER A 29 0.37 -8.59 6.98
C SER A 29 -0.37 -7.66 7.95
N SER A 30 -0.61 -6.41 7.57
CA SER A 30 -1.33 -5.46 8.41
C SER A 30 -2.84 -5.68 8.32
N ASP A 31 -3.50 -5.76 9.48
CA ASP A 31 -4.97 -5.74 9.57
C ASP A 31 -5.54 -4.38 9.11
N LEU A 32 -4.70 -3.37 8.94
CA LEU A 32 -5.06 -2.05 8.45
C LEU A 32 -5.07 -1.93 6.92
N PHE A 33 -4.69 -2.99 6.20
CA PHE A 33 -4.70 -3.05 4.75
C PHE A 33 -5.77 -4.00 4.21
N ASP A 34 -6.75 -3.47 3.49
CA ASP A 34 -7.76 -4.27 2.80
C ASP A 34 -7.40 -4.44 1.34
N ARG A 35 -6.86 -5.61 1.00
CA ARG A 35 -6.42 -5.94 -0.35
C ARG A 35 -7.53 -5.81 -1.40
N GLU A 36 -8.72 -6.31 -1.11
CA GLU A 36 -9.81 -6.36 -2.09
C GLU A 36 -10.50 -5.00 -2.22
N TRP A 37 -10.68 -4.29 -1.10
CA TRP A 37 -11.15 -2.90 -1.14
C TRP A 37 -10.16 -2.01 -1.88
N TYR A 38 -8.86 -2.08 -1.56
CA TYR A 38 -7.83 -1.26 -2.21
C TYR A 38 -7.79 -1.47 -3.72
N ARG A 39 -7.85 -2.74 -4.16
CA ARG A 39 -7.92 -3.08 -5.58
C ARG A 39 -9.14 -2.45 -6.24
N ARG A 40 -10.32 -2.59 -5.63
CA ARG A 40 -11.58 -2.05 -6.17
C ARG A 40 -11.54 -0.52 -6.28
N MET A 41 -10.94 0.15 -5.30
CA MET A 41 -10.89 1.61 -5.24
C MET A 41 -9.86 2.22 -6.19
N TYR A 42 -8.64 1.66 -6.23
CA TYR A 42 -7.51 2.32 -6.88
C TYR A 42 -6.93 1.56 -8.07
N LEU A 43 -7.16 0.24 -8.18
CA LEU A 43 -6.51 -0.61 -9.18
C LEU A 43 -7.50 -1.26 -10.17
N LYS A 44 -8.67 -0.65 -10.37
CA LYS A 44 -9.71 -1.20 -11.26
C LYS A 44 -9.21 -1.55 -12.67
N TYR A 45 -8.24 -0.80 -13.18
CA TYR A 45 -7.66 -0.99 -14.52
C TYR A 45 -6.18 -1.40 -14.50
N GLU A 46 -5.60 -1.62 -13.32
CA GLU A 46 -4.20 -1.99 -13.15
C GLU A 46 -4.07 -3.44 -12.70
N ASN A 47 -3.26 -4.23 -13.41
CA ASN A 47 -2.97 -5.61 -13.02
C ASN A 47 -1.65 -5.69 -12.24
N CYS A 48 -1.65 -5.16 -11.03
CA CYS A 48 -0.54 -5.24 -10.09
C CYS A 48 -0.99 -5.73 -8.70
N ASP A 49 -0.03 -6.12 -7.86
CA ASP A 49 -0.34 -6.52 -6.49
C ASP A 49 -0.74 -5.29 -5.65
N PRO A 50 -1.89 -5.30 -4.94
CA PRO A 50 -2.37 -4.16 -4.18
C PRO A 50 -1.41 -3.71 -3.07
N ALA A 51 -0.82 -4.64 -2.32
CA ALA A 51 0.08 -4.31 -1.22
C ALA A 51 1.38 -3.68 -1.76
N TRP A 52 1.89 -4.22 -2.87
CA TRP A 52 3.01 -3.62 -3.59
C TRP A 52 2.67 -2.24 -4.12
N HIS A 53 1.51 -2.07 -4.75
CA HIS A 53 1.11 -0.76 -5.26
C HIS A 53 1.05 0.26 -4.12
N TYR A 54 0.38 -0.09 -3.01
CA TYR A 54 0.28 0.78 -1.86
C TYR A 54 1.66 1.13 -1.30
N ALA A 55 2.52 0.14 -1.02
CA ALA A 55 3.84 0.32 -0.42
C ALA A 55 4.74 1.28 -1.23
N ILE A 56 4.66 1.22 -2.56
CA ILE A 56 5.59 1.95 -3.45
C ILE A 56 5.01 3.28 -3.93
N LYS A 57 3.72 3.32 -4.24
CA LYS A 57 3.09 4.45 -4.95
C LYS A 57 1.88 5.00 -4.23
N GLY A 58 1.00 4.11 -3.76
CA GLY A 58 -0.33 4.46 -3.27
C GLY A 58 -0.30 5.48 -2.13
N TRP A 59 0.55 5.26 -1.13
CA TRP A 59 0.62 6.18 0.02
C TRP A 59 1.09 7.59 -0.37
N LYS A 60 1.98 7.72 -1.37
CA LYS A 60 2.45 9.02 -1.89
C LYS A 60 1.36 9.77 -2.65
N MET A 61 0.44 9.05 -3.25
CA MET A 61 -0.77 9.61 -3.88
C MET A 61 -1.84 9.96 -2.84
N GLY A 62 -1.60 9.66 -1.56
CA GLY A 62 -2.58 9.81 -0.50
C GLY A 62 -3.74 8.82 -0.61
N ASN A 63 -3.53 7.67 -1.25
CA ASN A 63 -4.52 6.59 -1.25
C ASN A 63 -4.57 5.98 0.14
N ASP A 64 -5.77 5.60 0.56
CA ASP A 64 -5.97 4.93 1.85
C ASP A 64 -5.74 3.42 1.67
N PRO A 65 -5.09 2.73 2.61
CA PRO A 65 -4.90 1.28 2.54
C PRO A 65 -6.20 0.50 2.79
N SER A 66 -7.17 1.12 3.45
CA SER A 66 -8.47 0.55 3.81
C SER A 66 -9.43 1.67 4.23
N PRO A 67 -10.74 1.39 4.41
CA PRO A 67 -11.68 2.33 5.01
C PRO A 67 -11.28 2.78 6.43
N TRP A 68 -10.58 1.94 7.18
CA TRP A 68 -10.33 2.18 8.60
C TRP A 68 -8.98 2.83 8.90
N PHE A 69 -8.23 3.23 7.87
CA PHE A 69 -7.01 4.00 8.03
C PHE A 69 -6.91 5.06 6.92
N SER A 70 -6.84 6.33 7.32
CA SER A 70 -6.64 7.44 6.39
C SER A 70 -5.17 7.85 6.32
N THR A 71 -4.55 7.67 5.15
CA THR A 71 -3.16 8.06 4.87
C THR A 71 -2.99 9.57 5.00
N LYS A 72 -3.95 10.33 4.48
CA LYS A 72 -3.92 11.80 4.50
C LYS A 72 -4.07 12.34 5.91
N ASP A 73 -5.01 11.82 6.69
CA ASP A 73 -5.23 12.26 8.07
C ASP A 73 -4.01 11.94 8.95
N TYR A 74 -3.39 10.77 8.73
CA TYR A 74 -2.18 10.38 9.46
C TYR A 74 -1.02 11.35 9.18
N LEU A 75 -0.76 11.65 7.91
CA LEU A 75 0.30 12.59 7.51
C LEU A 75 0.00 14.05 7.90
N ALA A 76 -1.27 14.43 7.94
CA ALA A 76 -1.69 15.76 8.40
C ALA A 76 -1.48 15.91 9.92
N ARG A 77 -1.67 14.83 10.68
CA ARG A 77 -1.51 14.83 12.13
C ARG A 77 -0.05 14.69 12.58
N TYR A 78 0.73 13.88 11.88
CA TYR A 78 2.10 13.51 12.25
C TYR A 78 3.09 14.08 11.24
N HIS A 79 3.45 15.35 11.44
CA HIS A 79 4.35 16.08 10.56
C HIS A 79 5.74 15.46 10.48
N ASP A 80 6.24 14.86 11.57
CA ASP A 80 7.51 14.14 11.58
C ASP A 80 7.53 12.96 10.59
N VAL A 81 6.42 12.23 10.46
CA VAL A 81 6.28 11.13 9.49
C VAL A 81 6.19 11.65 8.06
N ARG A 82 5.45 12.76 7.88
CA ARG A 82 5.30 13.43 6.58
C ARG A 82 6.62 14.01 6.08
N ASP A 83 7.32 14.73 6.93
CA ASP A 83 8.54 15.45 6.60
C ASP A 83 9.71 14.47 6.40
N ALA A 84 9.68 13.30 7.05
CA ALA A 84 10.58 12.20 6.81
C ALA A 84 10.22 11.34 5.56
N GLU A 85 9.12 11.66 4.86
CA GLU A 85 8.60 10.92 3.71
C GLU A 85 8.49 9.39 3.96
N VAL A 86 7.99 9.02 5.14
CA VAL A 86 7.80 7.61 5.52
C VAL A 86 6.38 7.17 5.22
N ASN A 87 6.22 5.93 4.70
CA ASN A 87 4.90 5.34 4.48
C ASN A 87 4.09 5.30 5.80
N PRO A 88 2.92 5.95 5.87
CA PRO A 88 2.14 6.07 7.10
C PRO A 88 1.74 4.75 7.74
N LEU A 89 1.32 3.79 6.93
CA LEU A 89 0.87 2.50 7.43
C LEU A 89 2.05 1.70 7.99
N ILE A 90 3.18 1.71 7.28
CA ILE A 90 4.39 1.03 7.72
C ILE A 90 4.92 1.67 9.00
N HIS A 91 4.94 3.01 9.06
CA HIS A 91 5.32 3.73 10.27
C HIS A 91 4.43 3.32 11.45
N TYR A 92 3.11 3.30 11.24
CA TYR A 92 2.17 2.90 12.27
C TYR A 92 2.42 1.46 12.76
N GLU A 93 2.61 0.51 11.84
CA GLU A 93 2.83 -0.90 12.17
C GLU A 93 4.16 -1.17 12.87
N VAL A 94 5.21 -0.40 12.57
CA VAL A 94 6.54 -0.63 13.12
C VAL A 94 6.77 0.16 14.42
N SER A 95 6.29 1.40 14.48
CA SER A 95 6.58 2.33 15.58
C SER A 95 5.32 2.98 16.13
N GLY A 96 4.48 3.55 15.27
CA GLY A 96 3.38 4.42 15.67
C GLY A 96 2.38 3.78 16.64
N LYS A 97 2.11 2.48 16.52
CA LYS A 97 1.23 1.76 17.47
C LYS A 97 1.84 1.66 18.88
N TYR A 98 3.16 1.56 18.97
CA TYR A 98 3.91 1.52 20.24
C TYR A 98 4.19 2.92 20.81
N GLU A 99 4.13 3.94 19.95
CA GLU A 99 4.16 5.36 20.32
C GLU A 99 2.77 5.91 20.70
N PHE A 100 1.75 5.06 20.77
CA PHE A 100 0.35 5.44 21.04
C PHE A 100 -0.24 6.44 20.06
N ARG A 101 0.23 6.43 18.80
CA ARG A 101 -0.33 7.29 17.76
C ARG A 101 -1.77 6.89 17.47
N MET A 102 -2.67 7.86 17.47
CA MET A 102 -4.06 7.68 17.13
C MET A 102 -4.25 7.58 15.60
N ILE A 103 -5.00 6.58 15.17
CA ILE A 103 -5.56 6.45 13.82
C ILE A 103 -7.06 6.73 13.87
N LYS A 104 -7.65 7.23 12.78
CA LYS A 104 -9.10 7.35 12.66
C LYS A 104 -9.63 6.09 11.96
N TYR A 105 -10.57 5.42 12.61
CA TYR A 105 -11.48 4.48 11.95
C TYR A 105 -12.56 5.31 11.25
N GLN A 106 -12.67 5.25 9.92
CA GLN A 106 -13.92 5.66 9.28
C GLN A 106 -14.89 4.49 9.43
N VAL A 107 -15.93 4.71 10.25
CA VAL A 107 -17.07 3.80 10.41
C VAL A 107 -18.07 4.08 9.31
#